data_AF-C4G868-F1
#
_entry.id   AF-C4G868-F1
#
_cell.length_a   1.000
_cell.length_b   1.000
_cell.length_c   1.000
_cell.angle_alpha   90.00
_cell.angle_beta   90.00
_cell.angle_gamma   90.00
#
_symmetry.space_group_name_H-M   'P 1'
#
loop_
_entity.id
_entity.type
_entity.pdbx_description
1 polymer ?
#
loop_
_entity_poly.entity_id
_entity_poly.type
_entity_poly.pdbx_seq_one_letter_code
_entity_poly.pdbx_strand_id
1 'polypeptide(L)'
;MAKSPVQKKTDKRDSEAFARCLAHHFYHEVYVPTADEEQVKEFIRMRDDHKLALKKVKQQILAFCLRRGFVYPGSGSHWTVAHLKWLRSLAPEALYK
;
A
#
# COMPACT_ATOMS: atom_id res chain seq x y z
N MET A 1 -0.28 -35.83 -3.13
CA MET A 1 -1.57 -35.45 -2.52
C MET A 1 -2.64 -35.57 -3.59
N ALA A 2 -3.64 -36.42 -3.40
CA ALA A 2 -4.72 -36.59 -4.38
C ALA A 2 -5.55 -35.29 -4.47
N LYS A 3 -5.78 -34.78 -5.67
CA LYS A 3 -6.70 -33.66 -5.89
C LYS A 3 -8.10 -34.13 -5.50
N SER A 4 -8.74 -33.40 -4.58
CA SER A 4 -10.17 -33.61 -4.29
C SER A 4 -10.97 -33.54 -5.59
N PRO A 5 -11.97 -34.41 -5.78
CA PRO A 5 -12.77 -34.43 -7.00
C PRO A 5 -13.43 -33.06 -7.19
N VAL A 6 -13.27 -32.49 -8.38
CA VAL A 6 -13.91 -31.21 -8.73
C VAL A 6 -15.42 -31.42 -8.71
N GLN A 7 -16.07 -30.85 -7.70
CA GLN A 7 -17.51 -30.97 -7.55
C GLN A 7 -18.18 -30.23 -8.72
N LYS A 8 -19.01 -30.92 -9.51
CA LYS A 8 -19.82 -30.28 -10.55
C LYS A 8 -20.80 -29.33 -9.88
N LYS A 9 -20.65 -28.03 -10.16
CA LYS A 9 -21.60 -26.98 -9.76
C LYS A 9 -22.96 -27.25 -10.37
N THR A 10 -24.00 -27.11 -9.57
CA THR A 10 -25.40 -27.25 -9.98
C THR A 10 -26.23 -26.46 -9.00
N ASP A 11 -27.20 -25.68 -9.48
CA ASP A 11 -28.01 -24.78 -8.64
C ASP A 11 -28.62 -25.49 -7.42
N LYS A 12 -29.07 -26.75 -7.58
CA LYS A 12 -29.58 -27.58 -6.49
C LYS A 12 -28.55 -27.81 -5.37
N ARG A 13 -27.32 -28.16 -5.73
CA ARG A 13 -26.25 -28.47 -4.76
C ARG A 13 -25.73 -27.20 -4.10
N ASP A 14 -25.62 -26.13 -4.87
CA ASP A 14 -25.21 -24.82 -4.36
C ASP A 14 -26.26 -24.29 -3.36
N SER A 15 -27.55 -24.42 -3.68
CA SER A 15 -28.66 -24.08 -2.76
C SER A 15 -28.65 -24.91 -1.47
N GLU A 16 -28.40 -26.22 -1.56
CA GLU A 16 -28.30 -27.10 -0.39
C GLU A 16 -27.09 -26.77 0.48
N ALA A 17 -25.96 -26.38 -0.13
CA ALA A 17 -24.79 -25.90 0.59
C ALA A 17 -25.09 -24.58 1.32
N PHE A 18 -25.76 -23.62 0.67
CA PHE A 18 -26.19 -22.38 1.32
C PHE A 18 -27.14 -22.63 2.48
N ALA A 19 -28.14 -23.51 2.31
CA ALA A 19 -29.08 -23.85 3.37
C ALA A 19 -28.38 -24.49 4.58
N ARG A 20 -27.44 -25.42 4.35
CA ARG A 20 -26.64 -26.03 5.43
C ARG A 20 -25.79 -25.01 6.16
N CYS A 21 -25.09 -24.15 5.44
CA CYS A 21 -24.27 -23.11 6.07
C CYS A 21 -25.11 -22.12 6.87
N LEU A 22 -26.31 -21.76 6.38
CA LEU A 22 -27.25 -20.90 7.09
C LEU A 22 -27.81 -21.57 8.35
N ALA A 23 -28.20 -22.84 8.26
CA ALA A 23 -28.72 -23.62 9.39
C ALA A 23 -27.70 -23.83 10.53
N HIS A 24 -26.41 -23.88 10.19
CA HIS A 24 -25.32 -24.04 11.15
C HIS A 24 -24.67 -22.71 11.56
N HIS A 25 -25.22 -21.56 11.14
CA HIS A 25 -24.64 -20.23 11.39
C HIS A 25 -23.16 -20.10 10.95
N PHE A 26 -22.76 -20.84 9.92
CA PHE A 26 -21.40 -20.73 9.36
C PHE A 26 -21.21 -19.48 8.50
N TYR A 27 -22.27 -18.71 8.25
CA TYR A 27 -22.20 -17.40 7.64
C TYR A 27 -22.46 -16.30 8.65
N HIS A 28 -21.57 -15.32 8.68
CA HIS A 28 -21.77 -14.05 9.35
C HIS A 28 -22.24 -13.03 8.32
N GLU A 29 -23.20 -12.20 8.71
CA GLU A 29 -23.57 -11.04 7.91
C GLU A 29 -22.36 -10.14 7.72
N VAL A 30 -22.16 -9.68 6.49
CA VAL A 30 -21.11 -8.72 6.16
C VAL A 30 -21.78 -7.37 6.07
N TYR A 31 -21.31 -6.43 6.88
CA TYR A 31 -21.73 -5.04 6.78
C TYR A 31 -21.33 -4.49 5.41
N VAL A 32 -22.31 -4.03 4.64
CA VAL A 32 -22.08 -3.33 3.37
C VAL A 32 -21.97 -1.85 3.70
N PRO A 33 -20.81 -1.21 3.45
CA PRO A 33 -20.64 0.21 3.73
C PRO A 33 -21.67 1.04 2.98
N THR A 34 -22.17 2.07 3.65
CA THR A 34 -22.93 3.15 3.04
C THR A 34 -22.04 3.97 2.11
N ALA A 35 -22.65 4.78 1.24
CA ALA A 35 -21.90 5.64 0.32
C ALA A 35 -20.93 6.58 1.06
N ASP A 36 -21.34 7.13 2.20
CA ASP A 36 -20.54 8.06 3.00
C ASP A 36 -19.33 7.34 3.64
N GLU A 37 -19.51 6.11 4.14
CA GLU A 37 -18.41 5.32 4.70
C GLU A 37 -17.40 4.90 3.63
N GLU A 38 -17.87 4.56 2.43
CA GLU A 38 -16.98 4.26 1.31
C GLU A 38 -16.17 5.51 0.92
N GLN A 39 -16.78 6.70 0.92
CA GLN A 39 -16.04 7.96 0.71
C GLN A 39 -14.97 8.18 1.77
N VAL A 40 -15.28 7.96 3.05
CA VAL A 40 -14.30 8.08 4.15
C VAL A 40 -13.15 7.09 3.95
N LYS A 41 -13.46 5.84 3.59
CA LYS A 41 -12.47 4.79 3.33
C LYS A 41 -11.57 5.12 2.15
N GLU A 42 -12.13 5.63 1.06
CA GLU A 42 -11.37 6.09 -0.11
C GLU A 42 -10.46 7.27 0.24
N PHE A 43 -10.93 8.22 1.04
CA PHE A 43 -10.10 9.33 1.54
C PHE A 43 -8.91 8.84 2.37
N ILE A 44 -9.12 7.87 3.27
CA ILE A 44 -8.06 7.28 4.08
C ILE A 44 -7.03 6.56 3.19
N ARG A 45 -7.48 5.79 2.20
CA ARG A 45 -6.60 5.12 1.22
C ARG A 45 -5.74 6.12 0.46
N MET A 46 -6.34 7.16 -0.10
CA MET A 46 -5.63 8.22 -0.82
C MET A 46 -4.56 8.88 0.06
N ARG A 47 -4.89 9.19 1.32
CA ARG A 47 -3.93 9.77 2.28
C ARG A 47 -2.73 8.85 2.52
N ASP A 48 -2.98 7.56 2.69
CA ASP A 48 -1.94 6.58 2.98
C ASP A 48 -1.06 6.32 1.74
N ASP A 49 -1.65 6.33 0.54
CA ASP A 49 -0.92 6.29 -0.73
C ASP A 49 0.01 7.49 -0.89
N HIS A 50 -0.45 8.70 -0.54
CA HIS A 50 0.42 9.89 -0.54
C HIS A 50 1.59 9.77 0.45
N LYS A 51 1.36 9.20 1.64
CA LYS A 51 2.45 8.92 2.60
C LYS A 51 3.44 7.91 2.04
N LEU A 52 2.96 6.86 1.37
CA LEU A 52 3.81 5.86 0.74
C LEU A 52 4.63 6.47 -0.42
N ALA A 53 4.01 7.31 -1.25
CA ALA A 53 4.70 8.03 -2.32
C ALA A 53 5.79 8.95 -1.76
N LEU A 54 5.50 9.72 -0.70
CA LEU A 54 6.49 10.55 -0.02
C LEU A 54 7.67 9.73 0.49
N LYS A 55 7.42 8.57 1.11
CA LYS A 55 8.47 7.66 1.59
C LYS A 55 9.35 7.18 0.42
N LYS A 56 8.73 6.76 -0.69
CA LYS A 56 9.45 6.31 -1.89
C LYS A 56 10.34 7.41 -2.46
N VAL A 57 9.82 8.62 -2.64
CA VAL A 57 10.58 9.78 -3.15
C VAL A 57 11.76 10.09 -2.22
N LYS A 58 11.55 10.08 -0.90
CA LYS A 58 12.64 10.27 0.07
C LYS A 58 13.75 9.23 -0.10
N GLN A 59 13.40 7.95 -0.19
CA GLN A 59 14.39 6.88 -0.39
C GLN A 59 15.13 7.02 -1.72
N GLN A 60 14.43 7.39 -2.80
CA GLN A 60 15.04 7.63 -4.11
C GLN A 60 16.06 8.77 -4.08
N ILE A 61 15.76 9.87 -3.39
CA ILE A 61 16.70 11.00 -3.20
C ILE A 61 17.94 10.53 -2.45
N LEU A 62 17.81 9.79 -1.35
CA LEU A 62 18.97 9.28 -0.60
C LEU A 62 19.82 8.33 -1.45
N ALA A 63 19.18 7.41 -2.18
CA ALA A 63 19.86 6.50 -3.10
C ALA A 63 20.56 7.26 -4.24
N PHE A 64 19.96 8.35 -4.73
CA PHE A 64 20.57 9.22 -5.72
C PHE A 64 21.84 9.89 -5.15
N CYS A 65 21.74 10.50 -3.98
CA CYS A 65 22.88 11.12 -3.29
C CYS A 65 24.01 10.11 -3.09
N LEU A 66 23.69 8.92 -2.58
CA LEU A 66 24.67 7.86 -2.33
C LEU A 66 25.39 7.41 -3.61
N ARG A 67 24.66 7.19 -4.71
CA ARG A 67 25.25 6.77 -5.99
C ARG A 67 26.18 7.81 -6.60
N ARG A 68 25.98 9.09 -6.30
CA ARG A 68 26.80 10.21 -6.78
C ARG A 68 27.89 10.63 -5.78
N GLY A 69 28.03 9.91 -4.67
CA GLY A 69 29.02 10.21 -3.63
C GLY A 69 28.67 11.43 -2.77
N PHE A 70 27.45 11.96 -2.85
CA PHE A 70 26.98 13.04 -1.99
C PHE A 70 26.60 12.48 -0.62
N VAL A 71 27.53 12.57 0.33
CA VAL A 71 27.32 12.16 1.72
C VAL A 71 27.03 13.40 2.57
N TYR A 72 25.96 13.35 3.35
CA TYR A 72 25.61 14.44 4.27
C TYR A 72 26.64 14.51 5.41
N PRO A 73 27.35 15.64 5.60
CA PRO A 73 28.43 15.72 6.59
C PRO A 73 27.93 15.98 8.03
N GLY A 74 26.65 16.31 8.23
CA GLY A 74 26.11 16.62 9.55
C GLY A 74 25.84 15.37 10.39
N SER A 75 26.05 15.46 11.71
CA SER A 75 25.79 14.37 12.68
C SER A 75 24.29 14.15 13.00
N GLY A 76 23.40 14.53 12.09
CA GLY A 76 21.96 14.60 12.33
C GLY A 76 21.13 13.66 11.46
N SER A 77 19.88 13.46 11.86
CA SER A 77 18.90 12.68 11.09
C SER A 77 18.57 13.34 9.73
N HIS A 78 18.30 12.50 8.74
CA HIS A 78 17.80 12.94 7.44
C HIS A 78 16.42 13.60 7.55
N TRP A 79 16.09 14.44 6.57
CA TRP A 79 14.81 15.17 6.45
C TRP A 79 14.56 16.26 7.49
N THR A 80 15.59 16.66 8.24
CA THR A 80 15.58 17.88 9.06
C THR A 80 15.80 19.14 8.21
N VAL A 81 15.56 20.32 8.78
CA VAL A 81 15.80 21.61 8.10
C VAL A 81 17.25 21.72 7.61
N ALA A 82 18.22 21.29 8.42
CA ALA A 82 19.64 21.29 8.04
C ALA A 82 19.91 20.37 6.84
N HIS A 83 19.36 19.15 6.85
CA HIS A 83 19.48 18.21 5.73
C HIS A 83 18.85 18.76 4.44
N LEU A 84 17.67 19.39 4.54
CA LEU A 84 17.01 20.01 3.39
C LEU A 84 17.81 21.18 2.82
N LYS A 85 18.43 22.01 3.68
CA LYS A 85 19.32 23.08 3.25
C LYS A 85 20.54 22.54 2.51
N TRP A 86 21.14 21.46 3.02
CA TRP A 86 22.24 20.77 2.35
C TRP A 86 21.83 20.18 1.00
N LEU A 87 20.71 19.46 0.93
CA LEU A 87 20.19 18.90 -0.33
C LEU A 87 20.00 19.97 -1.40
N ARG A 88 19.50 21.16 -1.01
CA ARG A 88 19.32 22.31 -1.92
C ARG A 88 20.63 22.96 -2.37
N SER A 89 21.72 22.79 -1.62
CA SER A 89 23.05 23.28 -2.00
C SER A 89 23.81 22.34 -2.94
N LEU A 90 23.31 21.12 -3.16
CA LEU A 90 23.95 20.19 -4.09
C LEU A 90 23.78 20.67 -5.53
N ALA A 91 24.87 20.66 -6.29
CA ALA A 91 24.88 20.91 -7.73
C ALA A 91 25.18 19.60 -8.47
N PRO A 92 24.17 18.71 -8.64
CA PRO A 92 24.38 17.49 -9.42
C PRO A 92 24.63 17.85 -10.88
N GLU A 93 25.56 17.13 -11.50
CA GLU A 93 25.76 17.21 -12.94
C GLU A 93 24.45 16.88 -13.67
N ALA A 94 24.18 17.57 -14.79
CA ALA A 94 22.92 17.46 -15.50
C ALA A 94 22.62 16.00 -15.84
N LEU A 95 21.44 15.52 -15.43
CA LEU A 95 21.00 14.14 -15.61
C LEU A 95 20.68 13.80 -17.07
N TYR A 96 20.44 14.82 -17.89
CA TYR A 96 20.17 14.71 -19.31
C TYR A 96 20.95 15.80 -20.04
N LYS A 97 21.66 15.41 -21.09
CA LYS A 97 22.16 16.31 -22.14
C LYS A 97 21.10 16.43 -23.22
#